data_AF-A0A5C9ESC3-F1
#
_entry.id   AF-A0A5C9ESC3-F1
#
_cell.length_a   1.000
_cell.length_b   1.000
_cell.length_c   1.000
_cell.angle_alpha   90.00
_cell.angle_beta   90.00
_cell.angle_gamma   90.00
#
_symmetry.space_group_name_H-M   'P 1'
#
loop_
_entity.id
_entity.type
_entity.pdbx_description
1 polymer ?
#
loop_
_entity_poly.entity_id
_entity_poly.type
_entity_poly.pdbx_seq_one_letter_code
_entity_poly.pdbx_strand_id
1 'polypeptide(L)'
;MNRNLFEAMKSHFSENLEINLIETITEILESALITHGITLKQISKITEKDVEDLLFILFDFKILIPNNAYRGLEWQDTEFVLGPNQAFNIPTIIKSLVQLAIDSGIWNPEEAIRITFEKFGEKEYKKMPYLVKALYNQAKNYRISGGQITEICNELSLEARAGIIISELKGIGIMSPQLSRSLFTSLKKKSPLYELNPSLF
;
A
#
# COMPACT_ATOMS: atom_id res chain seq x y z
N MET A 1 5.38 19.61 9.97
CA MET A 1 4.45 18.57 10.45
C MET A 1 3.02 19.11 10.52
N ASN A 2 2.17 18.55 9.69
CA ASN A 2 0.73 18.71 9.64
C ASN A 2 0.10 17.94 10.81
N ARG A 3 -0.61 18.68 11.67
CA ARG A 3 -1.21 18.11 12.88
C ARG A 3 -2.27 17.05 12.59
N ASN A 4 -3.08 17.24 11.55
CA ASN A 4 -4.13 16.29 11.20
C ASN A 4 -3.54 14.97 10.74
N LEU A 5 -2.54 15.01 9.85
CA LEU A 5 -1.85 13.79 9.41
C LEU A 5 -1.18 13.07 10.57
N PHE A 6 -0.53 13.81 11.47
CA PHE A 6 0.09 13.23 12.66
C PHE A 6 -0.94 12.50 13.54
N GLU A 7 -2.07 13.13 13.87
CA GLU A 7 -3.10 12.50 14.70
C GLU A 7 -3.72 11.26 14.01
N ALA A 8 -3.93 11.33 12.69
CA ALA A 8 -4.41 10.20 11.90
C ALA A 8 -3.43 9.02 11.96
N MET A 9 -2.15 9.26 11.68
CA MET A 9 -1.09 8.26 11.73
C MET A 9 -0.94 7.68 13.13
N LYS A 10 -0.97 8.54 14.15
CA LYS A 10 -0.91 8.13 15.56
C LYS A 10 -2.06 7.20 15.90
N SER A 11 -3.30 7.55 15.52
CA SER A 11 -4.48 6.73 15.82
C SER A 11 -4.43 5.34 15.18
N HIS A 12 -3.77 5.19 14.03
CA HIS A 12 -3.72 3.94 13.29
C HIS A 12 -2.49 3.09 13.63
N PHE A 13 -1.32 3.71 13.85
CA PHE A 13 -0.05 3.00 14.00
C PHE A 13 0.49 2.93 15.43
N SER A 14 -0.12 3.61 16.42
CA SER A 14 0.45 3.67 17.79
C SER A 14 0.58 2.32 18.51
N GLU A 15 -0.17 1.30 18.09
CA GLU A 15 -0.02 -0.06 18.64
C GLU A 15 1.25 -0.75 18.14
N ASN A 16 1.77 -0.32 16.98
CA ASN A 16 2.89 -0.97 16.28
C ASN A 16 4.16 -0.11 16.24
N LEU A 17 4.04 1.21 16.34
CA LEU A 17 5.13 2.17 16.15
C LEU A 17 5.24 3.15 17.32
N GLU A 18 6.47 3.51 17.67
CA GLU A 18 6.74 4.58 18.64
C GLU A 18 6.30 5.96 18.11
N ILE A 19 5.89 6.86 19.01
CA ILE A 19 5.38 8.19 18.64
C ILE A 19 6.42 9.02 17.87
N ASN A 20 7.68 8.99 18.29
CA ASN A 20 8.78 9.69 17.62
C ASN A 20 9.00 9.23 16.17
N LEU A 21 8.71 7.97 15.88
CA LEU A 21 8.80 7.37 14.56
C LEU A 21 7.60 7.78 13.72
N ILE A 22 6.41 7.83 14.32
CA ILE A 22 5.20 8.35 13.68
C ILE A 22 5.37 9.83 13.26
N GLU A 23 5.99 10.66 14.11
CA GLU A 23 6.35 12.05 13.76
C GLU A 23 7.26 12.08 12.53
N THR A 24 8.33 11.27 12.54
CA THR A 24 9.29 11.19 11.42
C THR A 24 8.62 10.73 10.12
N ILE A 25 7.79 9.70 10.18
CA ILE A 25 7.05 9.17 9.02
C ILE A 25 6.07 10.23 8.49
N THR A 26 5.42 10.98 9.37
CA THR A 26 4.49 12.07 8.99
C THR A 26 5.22 13.13 8.15
N GLU A 27 6.40 13.57 8.57
CA GLU A 27 7.20 14.55 7.83
C GLU A 27 7.70 14.01 6.48
N ILE A 28 8.07 12.72 6.42
CA ILE A 28 8.43 12.04 5.18
C ILE A 28 7.25 12.00 4.21
N LEU A 29 6.06 11.64 4.68
CA LEU A 29 4.85 11.58 3.87
C LEU A 29 4.44 12.94 3.31
N GLU A 30 4.52 14.00 4.13
CA GLU A 30 4.32 15.38 3.69
C GLU A 30 5.28 15.76 2.56
N SER A 31 6.58 15.52 2.78
CA SER A 31 7.58 15.83 1.77
C SER A 31 7.33 15.05 0.49
N ALA A 32 7.08 13.74 0.60
CA ALA A 32 6.90 12.84 -0.52
C ALA A 32 5.62 13.14 -1.33
N LEU A 33 4.54 13.63 -0.69
CA LEU A 33 3.34 14.08 -1.39
C LEU A 33 3.62 15.32 -2.25
N ILE A 34 4.32 16.32 -1.70
CA ILE A 34 4.64 17.57 -2.38
C ILE A 34 5.56 17.33 -3.59
N THR A 35 6.57 16.48 -3.43
CA THR A 35 7.55 16.18 -4.50
C THR A 35 7.17 14.99 -5.38
N HIS A 36 5.97 14.41 -5.19
CA HIS A 36 5.46 13.23 -5.88
C HIS A 36 6.33 11.97 -5.79
N GLY A 37 7.17 11.90 -4.75
CA GLY A 37 8.17 10.88 -4.49
C GLY A 37 9.24 11.46 -3.55
N ILE A 38 10.11 10.64 -2.99
CA ILE A 38 11.17 11.10 -2.10
C ILE A 38 12.46 10.30 -2.32
N THR A 39 13.60 10.95 -2.14
CA THR A 39 14.92 10.29 -2.23
C THR A 39 15.48 9.97 -0.86
N LEU A 40 16.38 8.98 -0.77
CA LEU A 40 17.12 8.68 0.45
C LEU A 40 17.80 9.93 1.03
N LYS A 41 18.43 10.75 0.17
CA LYS A 41 19.05 12.02 0.58
C LYS A 41 18.07 13.01 1.22
N GLN A 42 16.80 13.03 0.80
CA GLN A 42 15.78 13.88 1.42
C GLN A 42 15.34 13.30 2.76
N ILE A 43 15.17 11.98 2.85
CA ILE A 43 14.84 11.30 4.12
C ILE A 43 15.94 11.55 5.17
N SER A 44 17.22 11.42 4.79
CA SER A 44 18.35 11.67 5.70
C SER A 44 18.48 13.12 6.17
N LYS A 45 17.74 14.08 5.56
CA LYS A 45 17.65 15.46 6.07
C LYS A 45 16.53 15.64 7.09
N ILE A 46 15.54 14.75 7.09
CA ILE A 46 14.41 14.77 8.02
C ILE A 46 14.82 14.10 9.33
N THR A 47 15.59 13.02 9.25
CA THR A 47 16.05 12.28 10.43
C THR A 47 17.51 11.88 10.32
N GLU A 48 18.23 12.03 11.44
CA GLU A 48 19.60 11.53 11.64
C GLU A 48 19.62 10.11 12.24
N LYS A 49 18.46 9.58 12.65
CA LYS A 49 18.32 8.21 13.16
C LYS A 49 18.50 7.20 12.03
N ASP A 50 18.68 5.93 12.41
CA ASP A 50 18.87 4.80 11.49
C ASP A 50 17.84 4.82 10.34
N VAL A 51 18.30 5.33 9.20
CA VAL A 51 17.45 5.53 8.02
C VAL A 51 17.12 4.18 7.38
N GLU A 52 17.99 3.19 7.55
CA GLU A 52 17.78 1.85 6.98
C GLU A 52 16.61 1.17 7.69
N ASP A 53 16.60 1.14 9.02
CA ASP A 53 15.49 0.59 9.82
C ASP A 53 14.17 1.28 9.50
N LEU A 54 14.18 2.61 9.40
CA LEU A 54 13.00 3.39 9.01
C LEU A 54 12.49 3.01 7.61
N LEU A 55 13.40 2.81 6.64
CA LEU A 55 13.04 2.40 5.30
C LEU A 55 12.44 1.00 5.27
N PHE A 56 12.97 0.06 6.06
CA PHE A 56 12.37 -1.26 6.20
C PHE A 56 10.95 -1.19 6.78
N ILE A 57 10.73 -0.36 7.80
CA ILE A 57 9.39 -0.15 8.38
C ILE A 57 8.43 0.43 7.32
N LEU A 58 8.83 1.50 6.62
CA LEU A 58 8.01 2.12 5.58
C LEU A 58 7.68 1.16 4.43
N PHE A 59 8.59 0.25 4.12
CA PHE A 59 8.39 -0.79 3.12
C PHE A 59 7.53 -1.95 3.62
N ASP A 60 7.66 -2.36 4.88
CA ASP A 60 6.83 -3.41 5.46
C ASP A 60 5.36 -2.99 5.45
N PHE A 61 5.08 -1.75 5.84
CA PHE A 61 3.75 -1.15 5.73
C PHE A 61 3.34 -0.76 4.31
N LYS A 62 4.23 -0.90 3.32
CA LYS A 62 3.99 -0.53 1.91
C LYS A 62 3.56 0.93 1.74
N ILE A 63 4.10 1.80 2.57
CA ILE A 63 3.91 3.25 2.52
C ILE A 63 4.85 3.85 1.47
N LEU A 64 6.11 3.41 1.46
CA LEU A 64 7.10 3.74 0.44
C LEU A 64 7.60 2.48 -0.24
N ILE A 65 7.65 2.52 -1.58
CA ILE A 65 8.18 1.45 -2.41
C ILE A 65 9.36 2.00 -3.23
N PRO A 66 10.51 1.32 -3.28
CA PRO A 66 11.62 1.73 -4.13
C PRO A 66 11.24 1.77 -5.62
N ASN A 67 11.70 2.78 -6.36
CA ASN A 67 11.32 3.00 -7.77
C ASN A 67 12.00 2.07 -8.78
N ASN A 68 12.90 1.22 -8.30
CA ASN A 68 13.67 0.26 -9.06
C ASN A 68 13.05 -1.14 -8.91
N ALA A 69 11.87 -1.31 -9.50
CA ALA A 69 11.36 -2.65 -9.78
C ALA A 69 12.16 -3.24 -10.94
N TYR A 70 12.89 -4.34 -10.69
CA TYR A 70 13.70 -5.00 -11.71
C TYR A 70 12.81 -5.59 -12.82
N ARG A 71 11.63 -6.14 -12.47
CA ARG A 71 10.67 -6.75 -13.42
C ARG A 71 9.21 -6.72 -12.93
N GLY A 72 8.56 -5.54 -12.92
CA GLY A 72 7.08 -5.47 -12.87
C GLY A 72 6.49 -4.67 -11.71
N LEU A 73 5.31 -5.10 -11.23
CA LEU A 73 4.52 -4.47 -10.16
C LEU A 73 4.74 -5.14 -8.80
N GLU A 74 5.69 -6.08 -8.74
CA GLU A 74 5.97 -6.93 -7.60
C GLU A 74 6.79 -6.18 -6.55
N TRP A 75 6.23 -5.96 -5.36
CA TRP A 75 6.96 -5.34 -4.25
C TRP A 75 8.22 -6.13 -3.85
N GLN A 76 8.23 -7.45 -4.04
CA GLN A 76 9.36 -8.30 -3.67
C GLN A 76 10.52 -8.28 -4.68
N ASP A 77 10.33 -7.66 -5.85
CA ASP A 77 11.35 -7.52 -6.89
C ASP A 77 11.99 -6.11 -6.90
N THR A 78 11.79 -5.34 -5.83
CA THR A 78 12.47 -4.05 -5.64
C THR A 78 13.79 -4.25 -4.91
N GLU A 79 14.87 -3.71 -5.47
CA GLU A 79 16.18 -3.71 -4.81
C GLU A 79 16.33 -2.48 -3.90
N PHE A 80 16.75 -2.67 -2.66
CA PHE A 80 17.19 -1.55 -1.83
C PHE A 80 18.63 -1.18 -2.20
N VAL A 81 18.79 -0.20 -3.07
CA VAL A 81 20.10 0.42 -3.30
C VAL A 81 20.21 1.59 -2.34
N LEU A 82 21.07 1.50 -1.33
CA LEU A 82 21.25 2.55 -0.31
C LEU A 82 22.10 3.72 -0.82
N GLY A 83 21.85 4.15 -2.05
CA GLY A 83 22.47 5.33 -2.65
C GLY A 83 21.65 6.59 -2.35
N PRO A 84 22.28 7.78 -2.18
CA PRO A 84 21.57 9.02 -1.84
C PRO A 84 20.50 9.42 -2.88
N ASN A 85 20.63 8.95 -4.12
CA ASN A 85 19.69 9.21 -5.20
C ASN A 85 18.61 8.13 -5.36
N GLN A 86 18.61 7.10 -4.51
CA GLN A 86 17.55 6.11 -4.50
C GLN A 86 16.21 6.80 -4.25
N ALA A 87 15.30 6.66 -5.20
CA ALA A 87 13.98 7.25 -5.15
C ALA A 87 12.95 6.22 -4.69
N PHE A 88 11.96 6.72 -3.96
CA PHE A 88 10.83 5.97 -3.44
C PHE A 88 9.53 6.65 -3.85
N ASN A 89 8.53 5.84 -4.17
CA ASN A 89 7.19 6.29 -4.49
C ASN A 89 6.21 5.86 -3.40
N ILE A 90 5.23 6.73 -3.14
CA ILE A 90 4.03 6.38 -2.38
C ILE A 90 3.03 5.73 -3.35
N PRO A 91 2.48 4.54 -3.05
CA PRO A 91 1.41 3.95 -3.85
C PRO A 91 0.19 4.88 -3.95
N THR A 92 -0.53 4.83 -5.06
CA THR A 92 -1.68 5.73 -5.31
C THR A 92 -2.72 5.69 -4.21
N ILE A 93 -3.04 4.50 -3.69
CA ILE A 93 -4.01 4.36 -2.59
C ILE A 93 -3.52 5.05 -1.32
N ILE A 94 -2.22 4.96 -1.01
CA ILE A 94 -1.61 5.61 0.15
C ILE A 94 -1.58 7.13 -0.05
N LYS A 95 -1.33 7.63 -1.27
CA LYS A 95 -1.44 9.08 -1.56
C LYS A 95 -2.84 9.61 -1.24
N SER A 96 -3.89 8.90 -1.68
CA SER A 96 -5.28 9.27 -1.37
C SER A 96 -5.57 9.24 0.14
N LEU A 97 -5.05 8.23 0.84
CA LEU A 97 -5.22 8.05 2.27
C LEU A 97 -4.54 9.17 3.09
N VAL A 98 -3.29 9.51 2.74
CA VAL A 98 -2.55 10.60 3.36
C VAL A 98 -3.22 11.94 3.09
N GLN A 99 -3.72 12.17 1.87
CA GLN A 99 -4.47 13.40 1.56
C GLN A 99 -5.75 13.53 2.39
N LEU A 100 -6.54 12.45 2.50
CA LEU A 100 -7.73 12.45 3.36
C LEU A 100 -7.37 12.65 4.83
N ALA A 101 -6.27 12.08 5.30
CA ALA A 101 -5.79 12.25 6.66
C ALA A 101 -5.34 13.69 6.94
N ILE A 102 -4.69 14.35 5.97
CA ILE A 102 -4.37 15.79 6.03
C ILE A 102 -5.64 16.63 6.18
N ASP A 103 -6.67 16.31 5.40
CA ASP A 103 -7.91 17.10 5.35
C ASP A 103 -8.81 16.87 6.57
N SER A 104 -8.86 15.64 7.09
CA SER A 104 -9.84 15.22 8.11
C SER A 104 -9.25 14.88 9.48
N GLY A 105 -7.96 14.61 9.57
CA GLY A 105 -7.32 14.08 10.78
C GLY A 105 -7.61 12.60 11.05
N ILE A 106 -8.19 11.88 10.09
CA ILE A 106 -8.60 10.48 10.23
C ILE A 106 -7.92 9.62 9.17
N TRP A 107 -7.32 8.51 9.61
CA TRP A 107 -6.85 7.47 8.71
C TRP A 107 -8.05 6.63 8.25
N ASN A 108 -8.62 6.96 7.08
CA ASN A 108 -9.85 6.34 6.58
C ASN A 108 -9.61 5.56 5.27
N PRO A 109 -9.21 4.27 5.35
CA PRO A 109 -9.03 3.41 4.19
C PRO A 109 -10.29 3.24 3.35
N GLU A 110 -11.48 3.15 3.97
CA GLU A 110 -12.74 2.93 3.27
C GLU A 110 -13.01 4.06 2.26
N GLU A 111 -12.92 5.30 2.73
CA GLU A 111 -13.11 6.46 1.88
C GLU A 111 -11.97 6.62 0.87
N ALA A 112 -10.71 6.36 1.27
CA ALA A 112 -9.55 6.41 0.37
C ALA A 112 -9.72 5.45 -0.82
N ILE A 113 -10.20 4.24 -0.58
CA ILE A 113 -10.48 3.23 -1.60
C ILE A 113 -11.59 3.77 -2.52
N ARG A 114 -12.71 4.22 -1.96
CA ARG A 114 -13.87 4.72 -2.73
C ARG A 114 -13.45 5.85 -3.68
N ILE A 115 -12.77 6.88 -3.17
CA ILE A 115 -12.36 8.04 -3.99
C ILE A 115 -11.29 7.68 -5.01
N THR A 116 -10.41 6.72 -4.70
CA THR A 116 -9.34 6.32 -5.62
C THR A 116 -9.95 5.62 -6.82
N PHE A 117 -10.85 4.66 -6.60
CA PHE A 117 -11.54 3.98 -7.70
C PHE A 117 -12.44 4.93 -8.50
N GLU A 118 -13.15 5.85 -7.83
CA GLU A 118 -13.95 6.88 -8.51
C GLU A 118 -13.09 7.74 -9.46
N LYS A 119 -11.92 8.20 -9.01
CA LYS A 119 -10.97 8.98 -9.83
C LYS A 119 -10.43 8.18 -11.03
N PHE A 120 -10.32 6.86 -10.91
CA PHE A 120 -9.86 5.98 -11.99
C PHE A 120 -10.99 5.55 -12.95
N GLY A 121 -12.22 6.02 -12.72
CA GLY A 121 -13.36 5.75 -13.61
C GLY A 121 -14.01 4.38 -13.40
N GLU A 122 -13.75 3.73 -12.26
CA GLU A 122 -14.38 2.46 -11.92
C GLU A 122 -15.88 2.65 -11.70
N LYS A 123 -16.73 1.97 -12.49
CA LYS A 123 -18.19 2.15 -12.45
C LYS A 123 -18.81 1.70 -11.13
N GLU A 124 -18.24 0.67 -10.52
CA GLU A 124 -18.68 0.06 -9.28
C GLU A 124 -17.86 0.57 -8.09
N TYR A 125 -17.30 1.79 -8.15
CA TYR A 125 -16.39 2.34 -7.14
C TYR A 125 -16.96 2.29 -5.71
N LYS A 126 -18.30 2.35 -5.56
CA LYS A 126 -19.00 2.22 -4.27
C LYS A 126 -18.90 0.83 -3.65
N LYS A 127 -18.71 -0.22 -4.45
CA LYS A 127 -18.53 -1.60 -3.97
C LYS A 127 -17.08 -1.90 -3.58
N MET A 128 -16.12 -1.11 -4.06
CA MET A 128 -14.70 -1.40 -3.87
C MET A 128 -14.25 -1.43 -2.41
N PRO A 129 -14.72 -0.54 -1.51
CA PRO A 129 -14.34 -0.64 -0.10
C PRO A 129 -14.81 -1.95 0.55
N TYR A 130 -16.00 -2.44 0.22
CA TYR A 130 -16.52 -3.73 0.68
C TYR A 130 -15.72 -4.90 0.12
N LEU A 131 -15.38 -4.84 -1.17
CA LEU A 131 -14.53 -5.84 -1.81
C LEU A 131 -13.18 -5.94 -1.09
N VAL A 132 -12.49 -4.80 -0.92
CA VAL A 132 -11.17 -4.77 -0.29
C VAL A 132 -11.28 -5.28 1.14
N LYS A 133 -12.25 -4.83 1.95
CA LYS A 133 -12.49 -5.34 3.31
C LYS A 133 -12.70 -6.86 3.32
N ALA A 134 -13.45 -7.41 2.37
CA ALA A 134 -13.62 -8.86 2.24
C ALA A 134 -12.31 -9.58 1.90
N LEU A 135 -11.43 -8.98 1.09
CA LEU A 135 -10.08 -9.52 0.83
C LEU A 135 -9.29 -9.64 2.13
N TYR A 136 -9.25 -8.61 2.97
CA TYR A 136 -8.51 -8.64 4.23
C TYR A 136 -9.09 -9.64 5.22
N ASN A 137 -10.42 -9.75 5.30
CA ASN A 137 -11.09 -10.72 6.17
C ASN A 137 -10.77 -12.18 5.81
N GLN A 138 -10.55 -12.47 4.52
CA GLN A 138 -10.19 -13.82 4.05
C GLN A 138 -8.68 -14.05 3.94
N ALA A 139 -7.88 -12.99 3.94
CA ALA A 139 -6.44 -13.07 3.83
C ALA A 139 -5.83 -13.70 5.08
N LYS A 140 -4.74 -14.44 4.88
CA LYS A 140 -3.92 -14.99 5.99
C LYS A 140 -2.56 -14.33 5.93
N ASN A 141 -2.18 -13.60 6.98
CA ASN A 141 -0.94 -12.81 7.03
C ASN A 141 -0.80 -11.91 5.79
N TYR A 142 -1.86 -11.15 5.49
CA TYR A 142 -1.99 -10.28 4.31
C TYR A 142 -1.82 -10.99 2.95
N ARG A 143 -1.98 -12.31 2.90
CA ARG A 143 -1.90 -13.07 1.64
C ARG A 143 -3.24 -13.65 1.24
N ILE A 144 -3.55 -13.52 -0.04
CA ILE A 144 -4.77 -14.02 -0.66
C ILE A 144 -4.48 -14.64 -2.02
N SER A 145 -5.24 -15.68 -2.39
CA SER A 145 -5.12 -16.32 -3.71
C SER A 145 -6.09 -15.74 -4.73
N GLY A 146 -5.75 -15.82 -6.03
CA GLY A 146 -6.64 -15.40 -7.11
C GLY A 146 -7.99 -16.12 -7.12
N GLY A 147 -8.05 -17.36 -6.61
CA GLY A 147 -9.30 -18.09 -6.42
C GLY A 147 -10.22 -17.40 -5.41
N GLN A 148 -9.69 -17.07 -4.23
CA GLN A 148 -10.45 -16.34 -3.19
C GLN A 148 -10.90 -14.95 -3.66
N ILE A 149 -10.04 -14.23 -4.40
CA ILE A 149 -10.44 -12.93 -4.98
C ILE A 149 -11.62 -13.11 -5.93
N THR A 150 -11.61 -14.16 -6.75
CA THR A 150 -12.70 -14.46 -7.68
C THR A 150 -13.99 -14.80 -6.93
N GLU A 151 -13.91 -15.62 -5.87
CA GLU A 151 -15.05 -15.95 -5.01
C GLU A 151 -15.67 -14.69 -4.40
N ILE A 152 -14.86 -13.79 -3.84
CA ILE A 152 -15.32 -12.51 -3.28
C ILE A 152 -15.94 -11.61 -4.36
N CYS A 153 -15.37 -11.57 -5.56
CA CYS A 153 -15.96 -10.83 -6.68
C CYS A 153 -17.35 -11.38 -7.01
N ASN A 154 -17.53 -12.70 -7.03
CA ASN A 154 -18.81 -13.33 -7.31
C ASN A 154 -19.85 -12.99 -6.24
N GLU A 155 -19.47 -13.01 -4.95
CA GLU A 155 -20.34 -12.63 -3.83
C GLU A 155 -20.86 -11.18 -3.95
N LEU A 156 -20.10 -10.31 -4.61
CA LEU A 156 -20.45 -8.90 -4.82
C LEU A 156 -21.03 -8.60 -6.21
N SER A 157 -21.35 -9.64 -7.00
CA SER A 157 -21.84 -9.54 -8.37
C SER A 157 -20.89 -8.78 -9.30
N LEU A 158 -19.59 -9.12 -9.21
CA LEU A 158 -18.47 -8.55 -9.97
C LEU A 158 -17.70 -9.64 -10.78
N GLU A 159 -18.29 -10.83 -10.93
CA GLU A 159 -17.64 -12.04 -11.47
C GLU A 159 -16.97 -11.82 -12.83
N ALA A 160 -17.67 -11.17 -13.76
CA ALA A 160 -17.18 -10.93 -15.12
C ALA A 160 -15.98 -9.96 -15.17
N ARG A 161 -15.65 -9.31 -14.05
CA ARG A 161 -14.66 -8.25 -13.94
C ARG A 161 -13.50 -8.59 -13.01
N ALA A 162 -13.47 -9.79 -12.42
CA ALA A 162 -12.44 -10.19 -11.46
C ALA A 162 -11.01 -9.92 -11.98
N GLY A 163 -10.72 -10.24 -13.25
CA GLY A 163 -9.42 -9.96 -13.86
C GLY A 163 -9.08 -8.46 -13.99
N ILE A 164 -10.07 -7.62 -14.29
CA ILE A 164 -9.92 -6.16 -14.37
C ILE A 164 -9.68 -5.59 -12.97
N ILE A 165 -10.50 -6.00 -12.00
CA ILE A 165 -10.38 -5.58 -10.59
C ILE A 165 -9.01 -5.96 -10.03
N ILE A 166 -8.53 -7.18 -10.29
CA ILE A 166 -7.17 -7.59 -9.90
C ILE A 166 -6.11 -6.65 -10.49
N SER A 167 -6.27 -6.26 -11.75
CA SER A 167 -5.34 -5.33 -12.41
C SER A 167 -5.37 -3.94 -11.76
N GLU A 168 -6.56 -3.43 -11.46
CA GLU A 168 -6.76 -2.11 -10.84
C GLU A 168 -6.22 -2.08 -9.41
N LEU A 169 -6.56 -3.06 -8.59
CA LEU A 169 -6.05 -3.23 -7.21
C LEU A 169 -4.51 -3.22 -7.19
N LYS A 170 -3.88 -3.88 -8.17
CA LYS A 170 -2.42 -3.83 -8.34
C LYS A 170 -1.94 -2.44 -8.75
N GLY A 171 -2.57 -1.85 -9.78
CA GLY A 171 -2.16 -0.57 -10.35
C GLY A 171 -2.21 0.58 -9.35
N ILE A 172 -3.16 0.56 -8.40
CA ILE A 172 -3.26 1.59 -7.36
C ILE A 172 -2.47 1.25 -6.09
N GLY A 173 -1.92 0.03 -5.99
CA GLY A 173 -1.07 -0.41 -4.88
C GLY A 173 -1.82 -0.89 -3.63
N ILE A 174 -3.04 -1.43 -3.80
CA ILE A 174 -3.73 -2.19 -2.74
C ILE A 174 -3.11 -3.56 -2.57
N MET A 175 -2.59 -4.15 -3.66
CA MET A 175 -1.92 -5.45 -3.59
C MET A 175 -0.80 -5.58 -4.61
N SER A 176 0.07 -6.55 -4.38
CA SER A 176 1.14 -6.95 -5.29
C SER A 176 1.07 -8.45 -5.55
N PRO A 177 1.39 -8.94 -6.77
CA PRO A 177 1.68 -10.35 -6.96
C PRO A 177 2.82 -10.78 -6.05
N GLN A 178 2.73 -11.99 -5.51
CA GLN A 178 3.84 -12.63 -4.81
C GLN A 178 4.46 -13.67 -5.74
N LEU A 179 5.66 -13.40 -6.26
CA LEU A 179 6.42 -14.41 -7.00
C LEU A 179 6.85 -15.51 -6.02
N SER A 180 6.19 -16.66 -6.04
CA SER A 180 6.71 -17.81 -5.31
C SER A 180 7.98 -18.28 -6.01
N ARG A 181 9.16 -18.02 -5.42
CA ARG A 181 10.45 -18.61 -5.85
C ARG A 181 10.41 -20.15 -5.89
N SER A 182 9.39 -20.77 -5.30
CA SER A 182 9.04 -22.17 -5.50
C SER A 182 8.00 -22.30 -6.60
N LEU A 183 8.45 -22.59 -7.83
CA LEU A 183 7.59 -23.12 -8.90
C LEU A 183 6.74 -24.31 -8.39
N PHE A 184 7.20 -25.04 -7.37
CA PHE A 184 6.51 -26.19 -6.79
C PHE A 184 5.27 -25.86 -5.94
N THR A 185 5.14 -24.65 -5.39
CA THR A 185 3.93 -24.28 -4.61
C THR A 185 2.82 -23.71 -5.48
N SER A 186 3.14 -22.95 -6.53
CA SER A 186 2.16 -22.47 -7.52
C SER A 186 1.72 -23.57 -8.49
N LEU A 187 2.53 -24.61 -8.70
CA LEU A 187 2.08 -25.83 -9.40
C LEU A 187 1.10 -26.68 -8.56
N LYS A 188 1.20 -26.63 -7.21
CA LYS A 188 0.28 -27.34 -6.30
C LYS A 188 -1.02 -26.57 -6.01
N LYS A 189 -0.95 -25.23 -5.90
CA LYS A 189 -2.11 -24.34 -5.82
C LYS A 189 -2.28 -23.68 -7.18
N LYS A 190 -3.23 -24.14 -8.00
CA LYS A 190 -3.52 -23.67 -9.38
C LYS A 190 -3.94 -22.18 -9.51
N SER A 191 -3.55 -21.30 -8.59
CA SER A 191 -3.93 -19.88 -8.57
C SER A 191 -2.78 -18.99 -8.11
N PRO A 192 -2.63 -17.79 -8.69
CA PRO A 192 -1.63 -16.81 -8.25
C PRO A 192 -1.88 -16.38 -6.79
N LEU A 193 -0.81 -15.98 -6.10
CA LEU A 193 -0.87 -15.41 -4.76
C LEU A 193 -0.58 -13.91 -4.82
N TYR A 194 -1.24 -13.17 -3.95
CA TYR A 194 -1.10 -11.73 -3.80
C TYR A 194 -0.85 -11.37 -2.34
N GLU A 195 -0.03 -10.33 -2.13
CA GLU A 195 0.21 -9.66 -0.86
C GLU A 195 -0.61 -8.38 -0.84
N LEU A 196 -1.41 -8.18 0.21
CA LEU A 196 -2.22 -6.98 0.46
C LEU A 196 -1.40 -5.92 1.20
N ASN A 197 -1.70 -4.64 0.97
CA ASN A 197 -1.03 -3.51 1.60
C ASN A 197 -1.39 -3.41 3.10
N PRO A 198 -0.46 -3.59 4.05
CA PRO A 198 -0.80 -3.58 5.47
C PRO A 198 -1.29 -2.22 6.00
N SER A 199 -1.04 -1.12 5.30
CA SER A 199 -1.49 0.22 5.75
C SER A 199 -2.99 0.48 5.60
N LEU A 200 -3.76 -0.46 5.04
CA LEU A 200 -5.19 -0.28 4.79
C LEU A 200 -6.08 -0.92 5.86
N PHE A 201 -5.56 -1.81 6.71
CA PHE A 201 -6.33 -2.55 7.72
C PHE A 201 -5.47 -2.94 8.91
#